data_AF-A0A529TDS4-F1
#
_entry.id   AF-A0A529TDS4-F1
#
_cell.length_a   1.000
_cell.length_b   1.000
_cell.length_c   1.000
_cell.angle_alpha   90.00
_cell.angle_beta   90.00
_cell.angle_gamma   90.00
#
_symmetry.space_group_name_H-M   'P 1'
#
loop_
_entity.id
_entity.type
_entity.pdbx_description
1 polymer ?
#
loop_
_entity_poly.entity_id
_entity_poly.type
_entity_poly.pdbx_seq_one_letter_code
_entity_poly.pdbx_strand_id
1 'polypeptide(L)'
;MAERTREGPMDAGRFAALADVYGGALHRWPRADQAAATLFAETDQGRAILARAGRLDVMLDRHRVEAPSPALHRAIVAGATTEVRQERRRRFWWLGFGLAGVGLAGAVAGLA
;
A
#
# COMPACT_ATOMS: atom_id res chain seq x y z
N MET A 1 -20.57 13.15 -2.25
CA MET A 1 -20.89 12.06 -1.31
C MET A 1 -20.16 12.36 -0.01
N ALA A 2 -20.86 12.91 0.98
CA ALA A 2 -20.24 13.39 2.20
C ALA A 2 -19.82 12.21 3.09
N GLU A 3 -18.52 12.01 3.21
CA GLU A 3 -17.92 11.12 4.20
C GLU A 3 -18.17 11.75 5.57
N ARG A 4 -19.27 11.34 6.23
CA ARG A 4 -19.47 11.67 7.63
C ARG A 4 -18.35 10.98 8.40
N THR A 5 -17.33 11.73 8.76
CA THR A 5 -16.43 11.43 9.87
C THR A 5 -17.31 11.21 11.10
N ARG A 6 -17.62 9.93 11.37
CA ARG A 6 -18.41 9.53 12.53
C ARG A 6 -17.44 9.50 13.72
N GLU A 7 -17.08 10.67 14.23
CA GLU A 7 -16.27 10.85 15.46
C GLU A 7 -17.05 10.51 16.75
N GLY A 8 -17.97 9.54 16.67
CA GLY A 8 -18.74 9.06 17.82
C GLY A 8 -18.20 7.72 18.33
N PRO A 9 -18.52 7.35 19.58
CA PRO A 9 -18.20 6.02 20.09
C PRO A 9 -18.76 4.94 19.15
N MET A 10 -17.91 3.99 18.78
CA MET A 10 -18.28 2.92 17.85
C MET A 10 -19.31 2.01 18.51
N ASP A 11 -20.41 1.76 17.80
CA ASP A 11 -21.42 0.80 18.21
C ASP A 11 -20.99 -0.64 17.88
N ALA A 12 -21.45 -1.59 18.69
CA ALA A 12 -21.18 -3.01 18.53
C ALA A 12 -21.63 -3.56 17.17
N GLY A 13 -22.78 -3.14 16.66
CA GLY A 13 -23.29 -3.60 15.36
C GLY A 13 -22.39 -3.14 14.21
N ARG A 14 -21.90 -1.89 14.27
CA ARG A 14 -20.94 -1.38 13.28
C ARG A 14 -19.59 -2.09 13.37
N PHE A 15 -19.10 -2.34 14.59
CA PHE A 15 -17.85 -3.07 14.81
C PHE A 15 -17.94 -4.51 14.25
N ALA A 16 -19.04 -5.22 14.51
CA ALA A 16 -19.29 -6.56 13.99
C ALA A 16 -19.36 -6.57 12.45
N ALA A 17 -20.09 -5.64 11.85
CA ALA A 17 -20.18 -5.54 10.39
C ALA A 17 -18.82 -5.28 9.73
N LEU A 18 -17.97 -4.45 10.34
CA LEU A 18 -16.61 -4.23 9.86
C LEU A 18 -15.73 -5.47 10.03
N ALA A 19 -15.85 -6.18 11.15
CA ALA A 19 -15.12 -7.42 11.39
C ALA A 19 -15.51 -8.54 10.41
N ASP A 20 -16.79 -8.63 10.02
CA ASP A 20 -17.27 -9.61 9.03
C ASP A 20 -16.74 -9.32 7.62
N VAL A 21 -16.56 -8.05 7.26
CA VAL A 21 -16.09 -7.64 5.92
C VAL A 21 -14.56 -7.67 5.81
N TYR A 22 -13.86 -7.14 6.81
CA TYR A 22 -12.41 -6.92 6.75
C TYR A 22 -11.60 -7.95 7.56
N GLY A 23 -12.26 -8.82 8.31
CA GLY A 23 -11.64 -9.79 9.20
C GLY A 23 -11.18 -9.18 10.53
N GLY A 24 -10.46 -9.98 11.32
CA GLY A 24 -10.01 -9.59 12.67
C GLY A 24 -8.87 -8.57 12.71
N ALA A 25 -8.25 -8.27 11.57
CA ALA A 25 -7.07 -7.42 11.47
C ALA A 25 -7.43 -5.93 11.31
N LEU A 26 -7.48 -5.19 12.41
CA LEU A 26 -7.87 -3.76 12.45
C LEU A 26 -7.08 -2.86 11.49
N HIS A 27 -5.82 -3.16 11.19
CA HIS A 27 -5.01 -2.38 10.24
C HIS A 27 -5.55 -2.42 8.79
N ARG A 28 -6.38 -3.41 8.45
CA ARG A 28 -7.03 -3.55 7.13
C ARG A 28 -8.34 -2.77 7.02
N TRP A 29 -8.85 -2.26 8.14
CA TRP A 29 -10.13 -1.56 8.18
C TRP A 29 -10.03 -0.16 7.57
N PRO A 30 -11.16 0.46 7.16
CA PRO A 30 -11.17 1.84 6.67
C PRO A 30 -10.55 2.81 7.68
N ARG A 31 -9.67 3.71 7.22
CA ARG A 31 -8.92 4.62 8.10
C ARG A 31 -9.81 5.48 9.00
N ALA A 32 -10.98 5.88 8.51
CA ALA A 32 -11.94 6.67 9.29
C ALA A 32 -12.48 5.94 10.53
N ASP A 33 -12.49 4.60 10.53
CA ASP A 33 -13.02 3.78 11.61
C ASP A 33 -11.93 3.16 12.49
N GLN A 34 -10.66 3.17 12.08
CA GLN A 34 -9.58 2.48 12.80
C GLN A 34 -9.39 2.97 14.24
N ALA A 35 -9.43 4.29 14.47
CA ALA A 35 -9.25 4.86 15.80
C ALA A 35 -10.37 4.43 16.76
N ALA A 36 -11.62 4.55 16.32
CA ALA A 36 -12.79 4.14 17.11
C ALA A 36 -12.85 2.62 17.30
N ALA A 37 -12.45 1.84 16.30
CA ALA A 37 -12.36 0.39 16.39
C ALA A 37 -11.28 -0.07 17.38
N THR A 38 -10.15 0.64 17.45
CA THR A 38 -9.07 0.33 18.40
C THR A 38 -9.57 0.49 19.84
N LEU A 39 -10.27 1.59 20.12
CA LEU A 39 -10.89 1.82 21.43
C LEU A 39 -11.96 0.76 21.76
N PHE A 40 -12.83 0.43 20.80
CA PHE A 40 -13.87 -0.58 21.01
C PHE A 40 -13.29 -1.98 21.23
N ALA A 41 -12.17 -2.30 20.58
CA ALA A 41 -11.49 -3.60 20.70
C ALA A 41 -10.93 -3.87 22.10
N GLU A 42 -10.77 -2.86 22.96
CA GLU A 42 -10.34 -3.05 24.35
C GLU A 42 -11.48 -3.64 25.23
N THR A 43 -12.73 -3.44 24.83
CA THR A 43 -13.90 -3.99 25.51
C THR A 43 -13.96 -5.52 25.39
N ASP A 44 -14.58 -6.20 26.36
CA ASP A 44 -14.78 -7.66 26.28
C ASP A 44 -15.59 -8.06 25.04
N GLN A 45 -16.59 -7.25 24.69
CA GLN A 45 -17.42 -7.48 23.52
C GLN A 45 -16.62 -7.32 22.21
N GLY A 46 -15.81 -6.27 22.09
CA GLY A 46 -14.91 -6.07 20.96
C GLY A 46 -13.94 -7.24 20.79
N ARG A 47 -13.31 -7.69 21.88
CA ARG A 47 -12.44 -8.88 21.88
C ARG A 47 -13.18 -10.14 21.45
N ALA A 48 -14.41 -10.37 21.92
CA ALA A 48 -15.20 -11.54 21.52
C ALA A 48 -15.55 -11.52 20.02
N ILE A 49 -15.89 -10.36 19.47
CA ILE A 49 -16.17 -10.18 18.04
C ILE A 49 -14.92 -10.43 17.21
N LEU A 50 -13.79 -9.80 17.55
CA LEU A 50 -12.52 -10.01 16.84
C LEU A 50 -12.03 -11.45 16.94
N ALA A 51 -12.17 -12.09 18.10
CA ALA A 51 -11.81 -13.49 18.28
C ALA A 51 -12.68 -14.39 17.40
N ARG A 52 -13.96 -14.06 17.16
CA ARG A 52 -14.79 -14.80 16.22
C ARG A 52 -14.35 -14.59 14.78
N ALA A 53 -14.12 -13.35 14.35
CA ALA A 53 -13.67 -13.04 13.00
C ALA A 53 -12.30 -13.68 12.69
N GLY A 54 -11.35 -13.58 13.62
CA GLY A 54 -9.99 -14.10 13.44
C GLY A 54 -9.86 -15.63 13.46
N ARG A 55 -10.90 -16.39 13.88
CA ARG A 55 -10.84 -17.86 13.83
C ARG A 55 -10.66 -18.38 12.41
N LEU A 56 -11.40 -17.81 11.45
CA LEU A 56 -11.26 -18.20 10.05
C LEU A 56 -9.89 -17.81 9.51
N ASP A 57 -9.43 -16.60 9.84
CA ASP A 57 -8.11 -16.12 9.45
C ASP A 57 -7.00 -17.06 9.92
N VAL A 58 -7.03 -17.51 11.19
CA VAL A 58 -6.06 -18.47 11.74
C VAL A 58 -6.12 -19.83 11.02
N MET A 59 -7.31 -20.28 10.60
CA MET A 59 -7.44 -21.51 9.82
C MET A 59 -6.85 -21.36 8.43
N LEU A 60 -7.05 -20.22 7.78
CA LEU A 60 -6.50 -19.91 6.45
C LEU A 60 -4.98 -19.71 6.49
N ASP A 61 -4.46 -19.07 7.53
CA ASP A 61 -3.02 -18.77 7.67
C ASP A 61 -2.18 -20.05 7.88
N ARG A 62 -2.80 -21.13 8.36
CA ARG A 62 -2.17 -22.46 8.43
C ARG A 62 -1.96 -23.09 7.06
N HIS A 63 -2.64 -22.62 6.02
CA HIS A 63 -2.48 -23.15 4.68
C HIS A 63 -1.16 -22.65 4.08
N ARG A 64 -0.12 -23.49 4.10
CA ARG A 64 1.14 -23.20 3.43
C ARG A 64 1.01 -23.43 1.92
N VAL A 65 1.27 -22.38 1.17
CA VAL A 65 1.52 -22.45 -0.27
C VAL A 65 2.97 -22.89 -0.50
N GLU A 66 3.18 -23.76 -1.49
CA GLU A 66 4.51 -24.19 -1.93
C GLU A 66 5.40 -22.97 -2.24
N ALA A 67 6.67 -23.02 -1.85
CA ALA A 67 7.58 -21.92 -2.12
C ALA A 67 7.70 -21.67 -3.64
N PRO A 68 7.63 -20.40 -4.10
CA PRO A 68 7.75 -20.08 -5.51
C PRO A 68 9.11 -20.55 -6.05
N SER A 69 9.14 -20.98 -7.32
CA SER A 69 10.34 -21.54 -7.91
C SER A 69 11.51 -20.52 -7.89
N PRO A 70 12.76 -20.97 -7.69
CA PRO A 70 13.92 -20.09 -7.76
C PRO A 70 14.08 -19.37 -9.11
N ALA A 71 13.46 -19.90 -10.17
CA ALA A 71 13.42 -19.26 -11.48
C ALA A 71 12.51 -18.02 -11.48
N LEU A 72 11.32 -18.11 -10.86
CA LEU A 72 10.39 -16.99 -10.73
C LEU A 72 11.00 -15.86 -9.88
N HIS A 73 11.62 -16.20 -8.75
CA HIS A 73 12.30 -15.21 -7.92
C HIS A 73 13.38 -14.44 -8.69
N ARG A 74 14.22 -15.17 -9.44
CA ARG A 74 15.25 -14.54 -10.29
C ARG A 74 14.65 -13.65 -11.38
N ALA A 75 13.54 -14.07 -11.99
CA ALA A 75 12.85 -13.26 -12.99
C ALA A 75 12.29 -11.95 -12.41
N ILE A 76 11.70 -11.98 -11.21
CA ILE A 76 11.19 -10.78 -10.52
C ILE A 76 12.34 -9.81 -10.18
N VAL A 77 13.43 -10.32 -9.60
CA VAL A 77 14.61 -9.50 -9.27
C VAL A 77 15.22 -8.90 -10.55
N ALA A 78 15.36 -9.70 -11.61
CA ALA A 78 15.86 -9.21 -12.89
C ALA A 78 14.96 -8.10 -13.45
N GLY A 79 13.63 -8.29 -13.44
CA GLY A 79 12.65 -7.29 -13.86
C GLY A 79 12.78 -5.97 -13.10
N ALA A 80 12.79 -6.03 -11.76
CA ALA A 80 12.92 -4.84 -10.91
C ALA A 80 14.23 -4.08 -11.17
N THR A 81 15.36 -4.80 -11.34
CA THR A 81 16.64 -4.15 -11.65
C THR A 81 16.68 -3.52 -13.05
N THR A 82 15.98 -4.11 -14.03
CA THR A 82 15.89 -3.55 -15.38
C THR A 82 15.06 -2.27 -15.42
N GLU A 83 13.95 -2.19 -14.70
CA GLU A 83 13.10 -0.99 -14.62
C GLU A 83 13.86 0.19 -13.98
N VAL A 84 14.50 -0.03 -12.83
CA VAL A 84 15.31 1.00 -12.14
C VAL A 84 16.46 1.48 -13.02
N ARG A 85 17.10 0.58 -13.77
CA ARG A 85 18.18 0.92 -14.70
C ARG A 85 17.68 1.71 -15.92
N GLN A 86 16.49 1.40 -16.43
CA GLN A 86 15.87 2.14 -17.52
C GLN A 86 15.47 3.55 -17.11
N GLU A 87 14.86 3.74 -15.93
CA GLU A 87 14.53 5.06 -15.41
C GLU A 87 15.77 5.96 -15.25
N ARG A 88 16.87 5.41 -14.71
CA ARG A 88 18.15 6.12 -14.59
C ARG A 88 18.72 6.52 -15.95
N ARG A 89 18.71 5.61 -16.92
CA ARG A 89 19.17 5.92 -18.30
C ARG A 89 18.31 6.99 -18.95
N ARG A 90 16.99 6.92 -18.80
CA ARG A 90 16.06 7.93 -19.31
C ARG A 90 16.37 9.30 -18.69
N ARG A 91 16.50 9.38 -17.37
CA ARG A 91 16.85 10.62 -16.66
C ARG A 91 18.21 11.18 -17.12
N PHE A 92 19.20 10.33 -17.34
CA PHE A 92 20.51 10.75 -17.85
C PHE A 92 20.43 11.26 -19.30
N TRP A 93 19.60 10.63 -20.13
CA TRP A 93 19.34 11.06 -21.50
C TRP A 93 18.63 12.43 -21.55
N TRP A 94 17.66 12.65 -20.66
CA TRP A 94 17.00 13.96 -20.48
C TRP A 94 17.98 15.04 -20.01
N LEU A 95 18.90 14.72 -19.11
CA LEU A 95 19.96 15.65 -18.68
C LEU A 95 20.94 15.98 -19.83
N GLY A 96 21.30 15.00 -20.65
CA GLY A 96 22.12 15.22 -21.84
C GLY A 96 21.44 16.10 -22.89
N PHE A 97 20.14 15.93 -23.10
CA PHE A 97 19.36 16.77 -24.01
C PHE A 97 19.20 18.21 -23.49
N GLY A 98 19.03 18.37 -22.17
CA GLY A 98 19.01 19.68 -21.52
C GLY A 98 20.32 20.46 -21.69
N LEU A 99 21.47 19.77 -21.73
CA LEU A 99 22.77 20.40 -21.93
C LEU A 99 23.05 20.73 -23.42
N ALA A 100 22.61 19.89 -24.35
CA ALA A 100 22.76 20.13 -25.79
C ALA A 100 21.90 21.31 -26.29
N GLY A 101 20.76 21.60 -25.65
CA GLY A 101 19.91 22.75 -25.97
C GLY A 101 20.51 24.12 -25.59
N VAL A 102 21.32 24.18 -24.54
CA VAL A 102 21.96 25.44 -24.09
C VAL A 102 23.13 25.84 -24.99
N GLY A 103 23.82 24.88 -25.61
CA GLY A 103 24.93 25.16 -26.52
C GLY A 103 24.54 25.87 -27.82
N LEU A 104 23.32 25.64 -28.32
CA LEU A 104 22.83 26.27 -29.55
C LEU A 104 22.37 27.72 -29.35
N ALA A 105 21.97 28.11 -28.14
CA ALA A 105 21.66 29.51 -27.80
C ALA A 105 22.93 30.36 -27.56
N GLY A 106 24.05 29.74 -27.18
CA GLY A 106 25.34 30.43 -27.00
C GLY A 106 26.04 30.80 -28.32
N ALA A 107 25.81 30.07 -29.41
CA ALA A 107 26.48 30.32 -30.69
C ALA A 107 25.88 31.48 -31.50
N VAL A 108 24.61 31.84 -31.27
CA VAL A 108 23.94 32.95 -31.99
C VAL A 108 24.11 34.31 -31.30
N ALA A 109 24.46 34.32 -30.00
CA ALA A 109 24.72 35.54 -29.24
C ALA A 109 26.16 36.06 -29.37
N GLY A 110 27.06 35.31 -30.00
CA GLY A 110 28.47 35.69 -30.21
C GLY A 110 28.79 36.30 -31.58
N LEU A 111 27.76 36.64 -32.37
CA LEU A 111 27.91 37.18 -33.73
C LEU A 111 27.17 38.53 -33.92
N ALA A 112 27.01 39.29 -32.83
CA ALA A 112 26.52 40.67 -32.85
C ALA A 112 27.54 41.59 -32.16
#